data_AF-A0A7J5Z7R0-F1
#
_entry.id   AF-A0A7J5Z7R0-F1
#
_cell.length_a   1.000
_cell.length_b   1.000
_cell.length_c   1.000
_cell.angle_alpha   90.00
_cell.angle_beta   90.00
_cell.angle_gamma   90.00
#
_symmetry.space_group_name_H-M   'P 1'
#
loop_
_entity.id
_entity.type
_entity.pdbx_description
1 polymer ?
#
loop_
_entity_poly.entity_id
_entity_poly.type
_entity_poly.pdbx_seq_one_letter_code
_entity_poly.pdbx_strand_id
1 'polypeptide(L)'
;MQTQNGDLCAAEIGSELQKQFAILPGGRGMNGNPIIVLPEFPDFSELEETEVQNVLGYLSSVPSVAASGVGFILVIDRRLDRWAAVRATLLRIAGSFPGNLHLVLVLRPTTLFQRTLSDFLFKYNRDEFKMKVVMLSSVTELHAYIDPGQLTTELGGTQEYSHESWISHRTAIEAFALMVKTTAQTLQAFGTELAETELPNDTEATTVLLHTHSQKKDEMKEDLQVALSQGGPCWSV
;
A
#
# COMPACT_ATOMS: atom_id res chain seq x y z
N MET A 1 9.31 13.29 21.25
CA MET A 1 7.97 13.36 20.64
C MET A 1 8.01 12.49 19.39
N GLN A 2 7.54 11.24 19.49
CA GLN A 2 7.26 10.43 18.32
C GLN A 2 5.92 10.92 17.78
N THR A 3 5.91 11.49 16.59
CA THR A 3 4.67 11.72 15.83
C THR A 3 4.02 10.37 15.61
N GLN A 4 2.84 10.15 16.21
CA GLN A 4 1.89 9.18 15.69
C GLN A 4 1.46 9.72 14.32
N ASN A 5 2.18 9.37 13.26
CA ASN A 5 1.59 9.41 11.92
C ASN A 5 0.46 8.38 11.97
N GLY A 6 -0.79 8.83 11.86
CA GLY A 6 -1.87 7.91 11.52
C GLY A 6 -1.49 7.20 10.23
N ASP A 7 -1.68 5.89 10.17
CA ASP A 7 -1.49 5.13 8.94
C ASP A 7 -2.39 5.75 7.86
N LEU A 8 -1.80 6.32 6.81
CA LEU A 8 -2.53 6.87 5.66
C LEU A 8 -3.48 5.80 5.11
N CYS A 9 -4.71 6.19 4.75
CA CYS A 9 -5.65 5.29 4.07
C CYS A 9 -5.86 5.69 2.60
N ALA A 10 -6.29 4.74 1.76
CA ALA A 10 -6.54 4.96 0.33
C ALA A 10 -7.53 6.09 0.07
N ALA A 11 -8.52 6.26 0.96
CA ALA A 11 -9.53 7.30 0.83
C ALA A 11 -8.94 8.72 1.01
N GLU A 12 -7.89 8.88 1.82
CA GLU A 12 -7.24 10.16 2.09
C GLU A 12 -6.33 10.62 0.95
N ILE A 13 -5.64 9.67 0.30
CA ILE A 13 -4.66 9.94 -0.77
C ILE A 13 -5.14 9.49 -2.15
N GLY A 14 -6.46 9.38 -2.32
CA GLY A 14 -7.07 8.83 -3.54
C GLY A 14 -6.66 9.61 -4.79
N SER A 15 -6.57 10.94 -4.71
CA SER A 15 -6.11 11.79 -5.82
C SER A 15 -4.69 11.48 -6.27
N GLU A 16 -3.78 11.25 -5.33
CA GLU A 16 -2.38 10.92 -5.61
C GLU A 16 -2.26 9.50 -6.14
N LEU A 17 -3.01 8.56 -5.58
CA LEU A 17 -3.06 7.18 -6.06
C LEU A 17 -3.51 7.13 -7.52
N GLN A 18 -4.59 7.85 -7.88
CA GLN A 18 -5.13 7.90 -9.25
C GLN A 18 -4.13 8.38 -10.31
N LYS A 19 -3.04 9.05 -9.93
CA LYS A 19 -1.96 9.40 -10.86
C LYS A 19 -1.18 8.19 -11.37
N GLN A 20 -1.22 7.05 -10.67
CA GLN A 20 -0.61 5.78 -11.07
C GLN A 20 0.92 5.82 -11.33
N PHE A 21 1.66 6.76 -10.72
CA PHE A 21 3.12 6.81 -10.88
C PHE A 21 3.85 5.69 -10.11
N ALA A 22 3.15 5.01 -9.21
CA ALA A 22 3.60 3.80 -8.52
C ALA A 22 2.39 2.88 -8.25
N ILE A 23 2.60 1.57 -8.35
CA ILE A 23 1.56 0.55 -8.17
C ILE A 23 2.09 -0.62 -7.34
N LEU A 24 1.17 -1.30 -6.63
CA LEU A 24 1.44 -2.54 -5.90
C LEU A 24 0.58 -3.67 -6.52
N PRO A 25 1.06 -4.33 -7.59
CA PRO A 25 0.26 -5.28 -8.35
C PRO A 25 -0.03 -6.58 -7.62
N GLY A 26 0.68 -6.85 -6.51
CA GLY A 26 0.50 -8.05 -5.69
C GLY A 26 1.57 -9.11 -5.92
N GLY A 27 2.45 -8.94 -6.92
CA GLY A 27 3.60 -9.79 -7.18
C GLY A 27 4.58 -9.92 -6.01
N ARG A 28 5.36 -11.00 -6.03
CA ARG A 28 6.40 -11.35 -5.05
C ARG A 28 7.69 -11.77 -5.73
N GLY A 29 8.82 -11.34 -5.16
CA GLY A 29 10.13 -11.87 -5.51
C GLY A 29 10.33 -13.30 -4.99
N MET A 30 11.43 -13.94 -5.37
CA MET A 30 11.74 -15.33 -5.02
C MET A 30 11.69 -15.64 -3.52
N ASN A 31 12.03 -14.68 -2.66
CA ASN A 31 12.00 -14.84 -1.20
C ASN A 31 10.75 -14.22 -0.54
N GLY A 32 9.68 -13.97 -1.30
CA GLY A 32 8.47 -13.33 -0.80
C GLY A 32 8.56 -11.80 -0.66
N ASN A 33 9.60 -11.18 -1.21
CA ASN A 33 9.75 -9.72 -1.25
C ASN A 33 8.54 -9.09 -1.96
N PRO A 34 7.83 -8.13 -1.35
CA PRO A 34 6.79 -7.37 -2.06
C PRO A 34 7.39 -6.59 -3.24
N ILE A 35 6.68 -6.56 -4.37
CA ILE A 35 7.09 -5.83 -5.56
C ILE A 35 6.25 -4.57 -5.70
N ILE A 36 6.89 -3.40 -5.71
CA ILE A 36 6.28 -2.15 -6.13
C ILE A 36 6.82 -1.81 -7.52
N VAL A 37 5.93 -1.43 -8.42
CA VAL A 37 6.28 -1.04 -9.80
C VAL A 37 6.09 0.46 -9.94
N LEU A 38 7.10 1.15 -10.45
CA LEU A 38 7.01 2.51 -10.95
C LEU A 38 6.93 2.42 -12.47
N PRO A 39 5.71 2.41 -13.06
CA PRO A 39 5.56 2.31 -14.50
C PRO A 39 6.14 3.54 -15.20
N GLU A 40 6.17 3.49 -16.53
CA GLU A 40 6.54 4.64 -17.35
C GLU A 40 5.63 5.83 -17.01
N PHE A 41 6.22 6.93 -16.53
CA PHE A 41 5.50 8.11 -16.06
C PHE A 41 6.35 9.35 -16.38
N PRO A 42 6.14 10.00 -17.55
CA PRO A 42 7.00 11.09 -18.03
C PRO A 42 7.14 12.27 -17.07
N ASP A 43 6.06 12.60 -16.35
CA ASP A 43 6.00 13.77 -15.48
C ASP A 43 6.47 13.45 -14.04
N PHE A 44 7.22 12.36 -13.84
CA PHE A 44 7.63 11.91 -12.49
C PHE A 44 8.49 12.95 -11.76
N SER A 45 9.26 13.73 -12.51
CA SER A 45 10.06 14.83 -11.95
C SER A 45 9.22 16.01 -11.48
N GLU A 46 7.99 16.15 -11.97
CA GLU A 46 7.09 17.26 -11.67
C GLU A 46 6.21 17.01 -10.45
N LEU A 47 6.07 15.75 -10.04
CA LEU A 47 5.33 15.37 -8.83
C LEU A 47 5.90 16.07 -7.59
N GLU A 48 5.03 16.46 -6.65
CA GLU A 48 5.50 17.02 -5.39
C GLU A 48 6.18 15.93 -4.53
N GLU A 49 7.11 16.33 -3.66
CA GLU A 49 7.81 15.38 -2.79
C GLU A 49 6.83 14.70 -1.81
N THR A 50 5.86 15.45 -1.30
CA THR A 50 4.77 14.97 -0.44
C THR A 50 3.92 13.90 -1.13
N GLU A 51 3.58 14.07 -2.41
CA GLU A 51 2.81 13.08 -3.17
C GLU A 51 3.57 11.77 -3.31
N VAL A 52 4.87 11.84 -3.63
CA VAL A 52 5.75 10.67 -3.73
C VAL A 52 5.86 9.96 -2.37
N GLN A 53 6.05 10.73 -1.29
CA GLN A 53 6.13 10.19 0.07
C GLN A 53 4.81 9.54 0.50
N ASN A 54 3.66 10.16 0.23
CA ASN A 54 2.34 9.64 0.57
C ASN A 54 2.07 8.31 -0.13
N VAL A 55 2.27 8.25 -1.46
CA VAL A 55 2.00 7.03 -2.24
C VAL A 55 2.99 5.92 -1.88
N LEU A 56 4.30 6.19 -1.82
CA LEU A 56 5.26 5.14 -1.45
C LEU A 56 5.09 4.71 0.02
N GLY A 57 4.79 5.65 0.91
CA GLY A 57 4.33 5.44 2.28
C GLY A 57 3.23 4.41 2.34
N TYR A 58 2.10 4.73 1.71
CA TYR A 58 0.92 3.90 1.67
C TYR A 58 1.17 2.53 1.01
N LEU A 59 1.75 2.48 -0.18
CA LEU A 59 2.00 1.20 -0.88
C LEU A 59 2.93 0.28 -0.08
N SER A 60 3.87 0.84 0.68
CA SER A 60 4.76 0.06 1.54
C SER A 60 4.13 -0.43 2.85
N SER A 61 3.04 0.20 3.31
CA SER A 61 2.31 -0.21 4.51
C SER A 61 1.30 -1.33 4.25
N VAL A 62 0.88 -1.52 2.98
CA VAL A 62 -0.10 -2.54 2.60
C VAL A 62 0.40 -3.98 2.82
N PRO A 63 1.63 -4.38 2.45
CA PRO A 63 2.14 -5.72 2.76
C PRO A 63 2.30 -5.95 4.27
N SER A 64 2.18 -7.21 4.70
CA SER A 64 2.35 -7.56 6.11
C SER A 64 3.76 -7.25 6.62
N VAL A 65 3.89 -7.03 7.94
CA VAL A 65 5.18 -6.79 8.60
C VAL A 65 6.20 -7.87 8.27
N ALA A 66 5.79 -9.13 8.20
CA ALA A 66 6.66 -10.24 7.83
C ALA A 66 7.19 -10.13 6.39
N ALA A 67 6.32 -9.74 5.44
CA ALA A 67 6.72 -9.56 4.05
C ALA A 67 7.62 -8.34 3.88
N SER A 68 7.28 -7.22 4.51
CA SER A 68 8.08 -5.99 4.50
C SER A 68 9.45 -6.16 5.17
N GLY A 69 9.56 -7.07 6.14
CA GLY A 69 10.83 -7.39 6.82
C GLY A 69 11.90 -7.99 5.90
N VAL A 70 11.51 -8.72 4.84
CA VAL A 70 12.45 -9.27 3.84
C VAL A 70 12.99 -8.17 2.91
N GLY A 71 12.30 -7.03 2.85
CA GLY A 71 12.62 -5.88 2.00
C GLY A 71 11.89 -5.91 0.66
N PHE A 72 11.69 -4.74 0.07
CA PHE A 72 10.96 -4.53 -1.18
C PHE A 72 11.86 -4.71 -2.40
N ILE A 73 11.26 -5.20 -3.49
CA ILE A 73 11.83 -5.07 -4.82
C ILE A 73 11.09 -3.94 -5.53
N LEU A 74 11.84 -2.99 -6.09
CA LEU A 74 11.28 -1.97 -6.98
C LEU A 74 11.57 -2.32 -8.42
N VAL A 75 10.56 -2.25 -9.28
CA VAL A 75 10.73 -2.27 -10.73
C VAL A 75 10.42 -0.88 -11.26
N ILE A 76 11.42 -0.21 -11.85
CA ILE A 76 11.31 1.15 -12.36
C ILE A 76 11.38 1.09 -13.88
N ASP A 77 10.28 1.42 -14.55
CA ASP A 77 10.21 1.48 -16.00
C ASP A 77 10.47 2.90 -16.51
N ARG A 78 11.60 3.09 -17.19
CA ARG A 78 12.05 4.39 -17.72
C ARG A 78 12.60 4.20 -19.13
N ARG A 79 11.99 3.31 -19.92
CA ARG A 79 12.46 2.95 -21.27
C ARG A 79 12.29 4.10 -22.26
N LEU A 80 11.28 4.94 -22.08
CA LEU A 80 11.00 6.09 -22.97
C LEU A 80 11.66 7.38 -22.48
N ASP A 81 12.42 7.30 -21.40
CA ASP A 81 12.91 8.44 -20.65
C ASP A 81 14.35 8.86 -21.03
N ARG A 82 14.83 9.96 -20.46
CA ARG A 82 16.25 10.36 -20.54
C ARG A 82 17.05 9.79 -19.37
N TRP A 83 18.34 9.56 -19.57
CA TRP A 83 19.26 9.16 -18.50
C TRP A 83 19.25 10.08 -17.28
N ALA A 84 19.06 11.38 -17.48
CA ALA A 84 18.90 12.34 -16.40
C ALA A 84 17.64 12.08 -15.56
N ALA A 85 16.53 11.68 -16.19
CA ALA A 85 15.28 11.34 -15.49
C ALA A 85 15.40 10.03 -14.70
N VAL A 86 16.13 9.03 -15.23
CA VAL A 86 16.49 7.81 -14.49
C VAL A 86 17.26 8.16 -13.21
N ARG A 87 18.28 9.01 -13.32
CA ARG A 87 19.06 9.49 -12.17
C ARG A 87 18.20 10.23 -11.15
N ALA A 88 17.38 11.17 -11.62
CA ALA A 88 16.49 11.94 -10.76
C ALA A 88 15.50 11.02 -10.03
N THR A 89 14.93 10.03 -10.73
CA THR A 89 14.02 9.04 -10.14
C THR A 89 14.72 8.27 -9.01
N LEU A 90 15.92 7.74 -9.25
CA LEU A 90 16.66 7.00 -8.21
C LEU A 90 17.00 7.85 -6.99
N LEU A 91 17.38 9.12 -7.19
CA LEU A 91 17.62 10.08 -6.09
C LEU A 91 16.37 10.33 -5.26
N ARG A 92 15.21 10.54 -5.90
CA ARG A 92 13.94 10.71 -5.18
C ARG A 92 13.58 9.46 -4.39
N ILE A 93 13.68 8.28 -4.99
CA ILE A 93 13.42 7.01 -4.28
C ILE A 93 14.35 6.80 -3.09
N ALA A 94 15.63 7.14 -3.23
CA ALA A 94 16.59 7.04 -2.13
C ALA A 94 16.28 7.96 -0.95
N GLY A 95 15.70 9.12 -1.21
CA GLY A 95 15.29 10.08 -0.18
C GLY A 95 13.90 9.83 0.40
N SER A 96 12.97 9.25 -0.37
CA SER A 96 11.56 9.18 -0.01
C SER A 96 11.06 7.77 0.34
N PHE A 97 11.79 6.70 0.03
CA PHE A 97 11.28 5.34 0.28
C PHE A 97 11.32 5.00 1.78
N PRO A 98 10.17 4.67 2.40
CA PRO A 98 10.05 4.54 3.87
C PRO A 98 10.52 3.18 4.40
N GLY A 99 10.70 2.18 3.52
CA GLY A 99 10.95 0.79 3.89
C GLY A 99 12.36 0.29 3.59
N ASN A 100 12.58 -0.99 3.92
CA ASN A 100 13.81 -1.68 3.55
C ASN A 100 13.80 -2.03 2.06
N LEU A 101 14.79 -1.58 1.29
CA LEU A 101 14.94 -1.93 -0.13
C LEU A 101 15.88 -3.13 -0.29
N HIS A 102 15.35 -4.23 -0.82
CA HIS A 102 16.16 -5.41 -1.17
C HIS A 102 16.88 -5.23 -2.51
N LEU A 103 16.16 -4.75 -3.53
CA LEU A 103 16.64 -4.66 -4.90
C LEU A 103 15.85 -3.61 -5.69
N VAL A 104 16.54 -2.85 -6.53
CA VAL A 104 15.92 -1.95 -7.51
C VAL A 104 16.32 -2.40 -8.91
N LEU A 105 15.34 -2.76 -9.71
CA LEU A 105 15.48 -3.17 -11.11
C LEU A 105 15.00 -2.02 -11.99
N VAL A 106 15.87 -1.51 -12.86
CA VAL A 106 15.55 -0.37 -13.73
C VAL A 106 15.54 -0.83 -15.18
N LEU A 107 14.38 -0.80 -15.82
CA LEU A 107 14.29 -0.88 -17.28
C LEU A 107 14.71 0.46 -17.87
N ARG A 108 15.93 0.50 -18.41
CA ARG A 108 16.59 1.74 -18.82
C ARG A 108 16.33 2.10 -20.29
N PRO A 109 16.54 3.38 -20.67
CA PRO A 109 16.54 3.79 -22.07
C PRO A 109 17.55 2.98 -22.89
N THR A 110 17.12 2.49 -24.06
CA THR A 110 17.96 1.68 -24.97
C THR A 110 18.73 2.52 -25.99
N THR A 111 18.36 3.78 -26.19
CA THR A 111 18.71 4.55 -27.39
C THR A 111 20.05 5.31 -27.36
N LEU A 112 20.90 5.19 -26.32
CA LEU A 112 22.19 5.93 -26.28
C LEU A 112 23.37 5.17 -25.64
N PHE A 113 24.55 5.36 -26.27
CA PHE A 113 25.92 4.85 -26.05
C PHE A 113 26.26 4.08 -24.75
N GLN A 114 26.95 2.94 -24.92
CA GLN A 114 27.61 2.15 -23.85
C GLN A 114 28.50 2.96 -22.89
N ARG A 115 29.01 4.12 -23.33
CA ARG A 115 29.79 5.02 -22.45
C ARG A 115 28.96 5.63 -21.33
N THR A 116 27.75 6.11 -21.61
CA THR A 116 26.85 6.66 -20.58
C THR A 116 26.41 5.58 -19.59
N LEU A 117 26.21 4.35 -20.08
CA LEU A 117 25.96 3.18 -19.24
C LEU A 117 27.12 2.85 -18.33
N SER A 118 28.34 2.86 -18.87
CA SER A 118 29.55 2.58 -18.11
C SER A 118 29.73 3.62 -17.03
N ASP A 119 29.61 4.92 -17.34
CA ASP A 119 29.69 5.99 -16.35
C ASP A 119 28.60 5.92 -15.28
N PHE A 120 27.38 5.50 -15.66
CA PHE A 120 26.27 5.30 -14.72
C PHE A 120 26.53 4.07 -13.82
N LEU A 121 26.87 2.91 -14.38
CA LEU A 121 27.17 1.70 -13.60
C LEU A 121 28.42 1.87 -12.71
N PHE A 122 29.46 2.56 -13.18
CA PHE A 122 30.70 2.74 -12.42
C PHE A 122 30.52 3.71 -11.24
N LYS A 123 29.71 4.77 -11.39
CA LYS A 123 29.43 5.72 -10.31
C LYS A 123 28.42 5.20 -9.28
N TYR A 124 27.54 4.28 -9.67
CA TYR A 124 26.48 3.75 -8.82
C TYR A 124 26.90 2.47 -8.07
N ASN A 125 28.15 2.03 -8.26
CA ASN A 125 28.74 1.01 -7.41
C ASN A 125 29.06 1.62 -6.02
N ARG A 126 28.17 1.34 -5.07
CA ARG A 126 28.30 1.39 -3.59
C ARG A 126 28.15 2.70 -2.81
N ASP A 127 28.55 3.89 -3.28
CA ASP A 127 28.67 5.03 -2.34
C ASP A 127 27.54 6.08 -2.38
N GLU A 128 26.87 6.32 -3.52
CA GLU A 128 25.81 7.35 -3.61
C GLU A 128 24.45 6.84 -3.09
N PHE A 129 24.22 5.52 -3.13
CA PHE A 129 22.94 4.89 -2.79
C PHE A 129 23.13 3.68 -1.89
N LYS A 130 22.45 3.66 -0.74
CA LYS A 130 22.44 2.52 0.19
C LYS A 130 21.59 1.34 -0.30
N MET A 131 21.28 1.25 -1.59
CA MET A 131 20.41 0.22 -2.20
C MET A 131 21.12 -0.48 -3.36
N LYS A 132 20.79 -1.76 -3.59
CA LYS A 132 21.30 -2.54 -4.72
C LYS A 132 20.49 -2.21 -5.98
N VAL A 133 21.12 -1.58 -6.96
CA VAL A 133 20.48 -1.21 -8.25
C VAL A 133 21.02 -2.09 -9.37
N VAL A 134 20.13 -2.60 -10.23
CA VAL A 134 20.46 -3.34 -11.45
C VAL A 134 19.79 -2.68 -12.65
N MET A 135 20.59 -2.38 -13.67
CA MET A 135 20.14 -1.76 -14.91
C MET A 135 19.87 -2.84 -15.96
N LEU A 136 18.64 -2.88 -16.46
CA LEU A 136 18.15 -3.92 -17.37
C LEU A 136 17.85 -3.34 -18.74
N SER A 137 18.34 -4.00 -19.79
CA SER A 137 18.22 -3.52 -21.18
C SER A 137 16.89 -3.92 -21.82
N SER A 138 16.18 -4.87 -21.23
CA SER A 138 14.92 -5.39 -21.75
C SER A 138 14.08 -6.01 -20.64
N VAL A 139 12.79 -6.19 -20.94
CA VAL A 139 11.85 -6.91 -20.06
C VAL A 139 12.27 -8.36 -19.87
N THR A 140 12.84 -9.01 -20.89
CA THR A 140 13.34 -10.40 -20.76
C THR A 140 14.42 -10.53 -19.67
N GLU A 141 15.24 -9.50 -19.46
CA GLU A 141 16.23 -9.51 -18.37
C GLU A 141 15.58 -9.41 -16.97
N LEU A 142 14.36 -8.86 -16.84
CA LEU A 142 13.62 -8.89 -15.56
C LEU A 142 13.34 -10.32 -15.10
N HIS A 143 13.11 -11.24 -16.05
CA HIS A 143 12.73 -12.62 -15.76
C HIS A 143 13.86 -13.42 -15.08
N ALA A 144 15.10 -12.91 -15.11
CA ALA A 144 16.20 -13.47 -14.34
C ALA A 144 16.10 -13.17 -12.82
N TYR A 145 15.25 -12.21 -12.43
CA TYR A 145 15.10 -11.74 -11.06
C TYR A 145 13.71 -12.00 -10.48
N ILE A 146 12.68 -11.93 -11.31
CA ILE A 146 11.28 -12.07 -10.91
C ILE A 146 10.60 -13.07 -11.84
N ASP A 147 9.84 -14.01 -11.25
CA ASP A 147 9.03 -14.95 -12.02
C ASP A 147 8.00 -14.19 -12.89
N PRO A 148 7.82 -14.52 -14.18
CA PRO A 148 6.86 -13.83 -15.05
C PRO A 148 5.41 -13.86 -14.53
N GLY A 149 5.03 -14.89 -13.76
CA GLY A 149 3.73 -14.97 -13.09
C GLY A 149 3.52 -13.96 -11.96
N GLN A 150 4.58 -13.25 -11.55
CA GLN A 150 4.58 -12.21 -10.51
C GLN A 150 4.73 -10.79 -11.10
N LEU A 151 4.75 -10.66 -12.42
CA LEU A 151 4.87 -9.39 -13.15
C LEU A 151 3.58 -9.09 -13.91
N THR A 152 3.28 -7.80 -14.09
CA THR A 152 2.15 -7.38 -14.91
C THR A 152 2.43 -7.58 -16.40
N THR A 153 1.37 -7.62 -17.21
CA THR A 153 1.44 -7.79 -18.67
C THR A 153 2.33 -6.75 -19.37
N GLU A 154 2.36 -5.52 -18.89
CA GLU A 154 3.16 -4.40 -19.43
C GLU A 154 4.66 -4.62 -19.21
N LEU A 155 5.00 -5.43 -18.20
CA LEU A 155 6.34 -5.87 -17.84
C LEU A 155 6.60 -7.32 -18.28
N GLY A 156 5.89 -7.80 -19.31
CA GLY A 156 6.13 -9.12 -19.91
C GLY A 156 5.75 -10.31 -19.05
N GLY A 157 4.97 -10.07 -17.98
CA GLY A 157 4.41 -11.11 -17.13
C GLY A 157 3.01 -11.54 -17.55
N THR A 158 2.33 -12.25 -16.65
CA THR A 158 0.98 -12.79 -16.86
C THR A 158 -0.06 -12.22 -15.91
N GLN A 159 0.33 -11.34 -14.98
CA GLN A 159 -0.59 -10.78 -14.00
C GLN A 159 -1.39 -9.64 -14.62
N GLU A 160 -2.72 -9.74 -14.60
CA GLU A 160 -3.60 -8.65 -14.99
C GLU A 160 -3.74 -7.66 -13.83
N TYR A 161 -3.54 -6.37 -14.10
CA TYR A 161 -3.65 -5.33 -13.09
C TYR A 161 -4.63 -4.24 -13.54
N SER A 162 -5.67 -4.02 -12.74
CA SER A 162 -6.58 -2.88 -12.87
C SER A 162 -6.35 -1.92 -11.71
N HIS A 163 -5.83 -0.73 -12.02
CA HIS A 163 -5.51 0.26 -11.01
C HIS A 163 -6.75 0.79 -10.29
N GLU A 164 -7.81 1.09 -11.04
CA GLU A 164 -9.09 1.55 -10.51
C GLU A 164 -9.72 0.51 -9.57
N SER A 165 -9.75 -0.76 -10.00
CA SER A 165 -10.26 -1.86 -9.17
C SER A 165 -9.41 -2.03 -7.91
N TRP A 166 -8.09 -1.89 -8.03
CA TRP A 166 -7.19 -1.97 -6.88
C TRP A 166 -7.48 -0.88 -5.84
N ILE A 167 -7.65 0.38 -6.26
CA ILE A 167 -8.00 1.50 -5.36
C ILE A 167 -9.37 1.27 -4.73
N SER A 168 -10.37 0.86 -5.52
CA SER A 168 -11.72 0.57 -5.04
C SER A 168 -11.70 -0.53 -3.97
N HIS A 169 -11.03 -1.65 -4.23
CA HIS A 169 -10.89 -2.74 -3.27
C HIS A 169 -10.15 -2.31 -2.01
N ARG A 170 -9.05 -1.56 -2.13
CA ARG A 170 -8.30 -1.05 -0.97
C ARG A 170 -9.15 -0.16 -0.08
N THR A 171 -9.89 0.76 -0.68
CA THR A 171 -10.80 1.66 0.03
C THR A 171 -11.89 0.88 0.77
N ALA A 172 -12.50 -0.12 0.11
CA ALA A 172 -13.53 -0.97 0.70
C ALA A 172 -12.99 -1.82 1.87
N ILE A 173 -11.81 -2.44 1.71
CA ILE A 173 -11.16 -3.23 2.76
C ILE A 173 -10.87 -2.37 4.00
N GLU A 174 -10.36 -1.15 3.80
CA GLU A 174 -10.02 -0.25 4.89
C GLU A 174 -11.27 0.28 5.61
N ALA A 175 -12.31 0.66 4.86
CA ALA A 175 -13.59 1.06 5.43
C ALA A 175 -14.21 -0.07 6.27
N PHE A 176 -14.15 -1.32 5.78
CA PHE A 176 -14.61 -2.49 6.52
C PHE A 176 -13.79 -2.72 7.79
N ALA A 177 -12.45 -2.64 7.72
CA ALA A 177 -11.59 -2.77 8.90
C ALA A 177 -11.91 -1.71 9.96
N LEU A 178 -12.16 -0.46 9.54
CA LEU A 178 -12.56 0.62 10.43
C LEU A 178 -13.93 0.37 11.07
N MET A 179 -14.88 -0.14 10.29
CA MET A 179 -16.20 -0.51 10.78
C MET A 179 -16.11 -1.60 11.85
N VAL A 180 -15.40 -2.71 11.57
CA VAL A 180 -15.19 -3.81 12.52
C VAL A 180 -14.54 -3.31 13.81
N LYS A 181 -13.51 -2.45 13.71
CA LYS A 181 -12.84 -1.84 14.86
C LYS A 181 -13.83 -1.01 15.70
N THR A 182 -14.61 -0.16 15.04
CA THR A 182 -15.60 0.70 15.71
C THR A 182 -16.67 -0.14 16.41
N THR A 183 -17.24 -1.13 15.73
CA THR A 183 -18.25 -2.02 16.31
C THR A 183 -17.71 -2.80 17.51
N ALA A 184 -16.48 -3.31 17.43
CA ALA A 184 -15.85 -3.99 18.56
C ALA A 184 -15.64 -3.06 19.77
N GLN A 185 -15.25 -1.81 19.53
CA GLN A 185 -15.11 -0.80 20.58
C GLN A 185 -16.46 -0.44 21.22
N THR A 186 -17.52 -0.29 20.42
CA THR A 186 -18.87 -0.04 20.94
C THR A 186 -19.35 -1.23 21.79
N LEU A 187 -19.16 -2.47 21.32
CA LEU A 187 -19.46 -3.69 22.08
C LEU A 187 -18.70 -3.77 23.40
N GLN A 188 -17.42 -3.44 23.38
CA GLN A 188 -16.61 -3.40 24.59
C GLN A 188 -17.13 -2.35 25.57
N ALA A 189 -17.42 -1.12 25.10
CA ALA A 189 -17.95 -0.05 25.94
C ALA A 189 -19.29 -0.42 26.57
N PHE A 190 -20.18 -1.04 25.81
CA PHE A 190 -21.46 -1.53 26.32
C PHE A 190 -21.29 -2.65 27.37
N GLY A 191 -20.37 -3.59 27.13
CA GLY A 191 -20.05 -4.64 28.09
C GLY A 191 -19.51 -4.08 29.41
N THR A 192 -18.64 -3.06 29.34
CA THR A 192 -18.13 -2.36 30.52
C THR A 192 -19.26 -1.63 31.25
N GLU A 193 -20.13 -0.90 30.54
CA GLU A 193 -21.29 -0.22 31.13
C GLU A 193 -22.17 -1.23 31.89
N LEU A 194 -22.51 -2.36 31.28
CA LEU A 194 -23.30 -3.41 31.95
C LEU A 194 -22.63 -4.01 33.19
N ALA A 195 -21.31 -4.20 33.17
CA ALA A 195 -20.58 -4.79 34.28
C ALA A 195 -20.41 -3.82 35.47
N GLU A 196 -20.31 -2.53 35.19
CA GLU A 196 -20.07 -1.48 36.19
C GLU A 196 -21.37 -0.81 36.70
N THR A 197 -22.51 -1.11 36.08
CA THR A 197 -23.80 -0.55 36.50
C THR A 197 -24.30 -1.19 37.80
N GLU A 198 -24.39 -0.39 38.86
CA GLU A 198 -25.09 -0.79 40.09
C GLU A 198 -26.62 -0.74 39.90
N LEU A 199 -27.32 -1.76 40.39
CA LEU A 199 -28.78 -1.82 40.30
C LEU A 199 -29.42 -0.81 41.27
N PRO A 200 -30.42 -0.03 40.81
CA PRO A 200 -31.20 0.84 41.70
C PRO A 200 -31.91 0.05 42.80
N ASN A 201 -32.09 0.66 43.97
CA ASN A 201 -32.81 0.03 45.08
C ASN A 201 -34.35 0.04 44.92
N ASP A 202 -34.88 0.75 43.92
CA ASP A 202 -36.30 0.79 43.62
C ASP A 202 -36.65 0.03 42.33
N THR A 203 -37.82 -0.60 42.33
CA THR A 203 -38.28 -1.46 41.24
C THR A 203 -38.56 -0.69 39.95
N GLU A 204 -38.98 0.57 40.06
CA GLU A 204 -39.37 1.40 38.91
C GLU A 204 -38.12 1.84 38.12
N ALA A 205 -37.09 2.35 38.81
CA ALA A 205 -35.80 2.71 38.20
C ALA A 205 -35.06 1.49 37.64
N THR A 206 -35.15 0.33 38.30
CA THR A 206 -34.58 -0.92 37.74
C THR A 206 -35.26 -1.30 36.42
N THR A 207 -36.58 -1.11 36.32
CA THR A 207 -37.35 -1.41 35.09
C THR A 207 -36.96 -0.46 33.95
N VAL A 208 -36.80 0.83 34.25
CA VAL A 208 -36.33 1.83 33.28
C VAL A 208 -34.92 1.52 32.79
N LEU A 209 -34.01 1.19 33.71
CA LEU A 209 -32.62 0.86 33.39
C LEU A 209 -32.49 -0.38 32.49
N LEU A 210 -33.25 -1.44 32.79
CA LEU A 210 -33.32 -2.63 31.94
C LEU A 210 -33.89 -2.32 30.55
N HIS A 211 -34.89 -1.43 30.48
CA HIS A 211 -35.46 -0.99 29.20
C HIS A 211 -34.43 -0.24 28.35
N THR A 212 -33.68 0.69 28.95
CA THR A 212 -32.59 1.42 28.29
C THR A 212 -31.49 0.48 27.79
N HIS A 213 -31.06 -0.49 28.60
CA HIS A 213 -30.08 -1.49 28.16
C HIS A 213 -30.61 -2.38 27.03
N SER A 214 -31.89 -2.77 27.06
CA SER A 214 -32.47 -3.56 25.97
C SER A 214 -32.51 -2.78 24.66
N GLN A 215 -32.86 -1.50 24.70
CA GLN A 215 -32.88 -0.65 23.51
C GLN A 215 -31.48 -0.47 22.91
N LYS A 216 -30.47 -0.15 23.73
CA LYS A 216 -29.06 -0.09 23.28
C LYS A 216 -28.61 -1.41 22.65
N LYS A 217 -28.95 -2.54 23.26
CA LYS A 217 -28.62 -3.88 22.74
C LYS A 217 -29.31 -4.14 21.39
N ASP A 218 -30.53 -3.66 21.18
CA ASP A 218 -31.24 -3.80 19.91
C ASP A 218 -30.62 -2.91 18.81
N GLU A 219 -30.23 -1.67 19.13
CA GLU A 219 -29.50 -0.76 18.21
C GLU A 219 -28.14 -1.36 17.79
N MET A 220 -27.36 -1.89 18.75
CA MET A 220 -26.07 -2.52 18.43
C MET A 220 -26.22 -3.77 17.55
N LYS A 221 -27.33 -4.50 17.71
CA LYS A 221 -27.64 -5.64 16.85
C LYS A 221 -27.91 -5.19 15.41
N GLU A 222 -28.55 -4.04 15.22
CA GLU A 222 -28.79 -3.46 13.90
C GLU A 222 -27.48 -2.99 13.25
N ASP A 223 -26.62 -2.28 13.98
CA ASP A 223 -25.29 -1.87 13.51
C ASP A 223 -24.44 -3.07 13.07
N LEU A 224 -24.49 -4.18 13.84
CA LEU A 224 -23.82 -5.43 13.48
C LEU A 224 -24.40 -6.06 12.21
N GLN A 225 -25.72 -6.01 12.02
CA GLN A 225 -26.36 -6.51 10.80
C GLN A 225 -25.96 -5.67 9.57
N VAL A 226 -25.89 -4.35 9.72
CA VAL A 226 -25.39 -3.46 8.67
C VAL A 226 -23.94 -3.80 8.33
N ALA A 227 -23.08 -3.99 9.32
CA ALA A 227 -21.68 -4.36 9.10
C ALA A 227 -21.52 -5.71 8.38
N LEU A 228 -22.32 -6.71 8.74
CA LEU A 228 -22.36 -8.01 8.05
C LEU A 228 -22.84 -7.89 6.60
N SER A 229 -23.83 -7.03 6.35
CA SER A 229 -24.38 -6.81 5.01
C SER A 229 -23.41 -6.09 4.07
N GLN A 230 -22.49 -5.28 4.61
CA GLN A 230 -21.44 -4.61 3.84
C GLN A 230 -20.21 -5.51 3.58
N GLY A 231 -19.95 -6.51 4.43
CA GLY A 231 -18.90 -7.51 4.21
C GLY A 231 -19.27 -8.66 3.26
N GLY A 232 -20.56 -8.91 3.04
CA GLY A 232 -21.09 -10.02 2.24
C GLY A 232 -20.96 -9.92 0.70
N PRO A 233 -21.08 -8.74 0.05
CA PRO A 233 -21.06 -8.66 -1.42
C PRO A 233 -19.67 -8.50 -2.04
N CYS A 234 -18.62 -8.26 -1.26
CA CYS A 234 -17.28 -7.95 -1.80
C CYS A 234 -16.50 -9.21 -2.27
N TRP A 235 -17.09 -10.40 -2.18
CA TRP A 235 -16.42 -11.68 -2.50
C TRP A 235 -17.05 -12.47 -3.66
N SER A 236 -17.90 -11.84 -4.47
CA SER A 236 -18.55 -12.50 -5.61
C SER A 236 -18.44 -11.72 -6.91
N VAL A 237 -17.22 -11.52 -7.41
CA VAL A 237 -16.89 -11.44 -8.84
C VAL A 237 -15.48 -11.98 -9.07
#